data_AF-K9RV31-F1
#
_entry.id   AF-K9RV31-F1
#
_cell.length_a   1.000
_cell.length_b   1.000
_cell.length_c   1.000
_cell.angle_alpha   90.00
_cell.angle_beta   90.00
_cell.angle_gamma   90.00
#
_symmetry.space_group_name_H-M   'P 1'
#
loop_
_entity.id
_entity.type
_entity.pdbx_description
1 polymer ?
#
loop_
_entity_poly.entity_id
_entity_poly.type
_entity_poly.pdbx_seq_one_letter_code
_entity_poly.pdbx_strand_id
1 'polypeptide(L)'
;MFYTWNELVRAVATTPIQFPKLKVAYLSQCILESGRGTSFLFNEAGNPTGMKWRDEMNGFAERIMLVTPTQPDGPEWCLWRKPEDAIKGYWRFISRPVYSGWEAHGNDPKGYIRHLHKRGYATDPEYTDKVTKLFEEANELLANSGGAVSNNFSEVSAATSATWFLFSISPGDAPLVHAMSGSKSVDSIASSSKQDLIAFLKAFPNARTYAVAPDSKLISDSEADAIFAAARHPATAFKFYRESTATPAVVALDSSSKGVDILRSKLKADLLSFLDKYSNAKTFEVAEIDDPEVKPGPGSFDSISKPIVTWEAGCPHFSSRNGQLITSIVVHYTTSRNINGTISWFKNPISKVSAHYIIGQDGKIVQMVRDSDKAWHCFGFNSNSIGIEHSAEAGDKLTPSQEKSSAALIKWLLKEYNIPTNKIYGHRWNPNVPGGTPCPGDLWPSIGSLEDWIRRNVS
;
A
#
# COMPACT_ATOMS: atom_id res chain seq x y z
N MET A 1 18.56 -6.47 7.17
CA MET A 1 17.12 -6.50 6.87
C MET A 1 16.39 -6.38 8.19
N PHE A 2 15.45 -5.44 8.33
CA PHE A 2 14.62 -5.30 9.53
C PHE A 2 13.40 -6.22 9.44
N TYR A 3 12.80 -6.53 10.59
CA TYR A 3 11.62 -7.37 10.67
C TYR A 3 10.36 -6.64 10.19
N THR A 4 9.41 -7.41 9.69
CA THR A 4 8.11 -6.95 9.20
C THR A 4 7.13 -6.65 10.34
N TRP A 5 6.04 -5.94 10.01
CA TRP A 5 4.95 -5.71 10.95
C TRP A 5 4.37 -7.01 11.55
N ASN A 6 4.17 -8.03 10.71
CA ASN A 6 3.62 -9.31 11.16
C ASN A 6 4.59 -10.07 12.09
N GLU A 7 5.89 -10.00 11.82
CA GLU A 7 6.91 -10.56 12.72
C GLU A 7 6.92 -9.85 14.07
N LEU A 8 6.74 -8.52 14.09
CA LEU A 8 6.56 -7.78 15.35
C LEU A 8 5.31 -8.24 16.10
N VAL A 9 4.14 -8.25 15.46
CA VAL A 9 2.87 -8.64 16.09
C VAL A 9 2.98 -10.03 16.71
N ARG A 10 3.55 -10.99 15.96
CA ARG A 10 3.81 -12.35 16.44
C ARG A 10 4.75 -12.35 17.64
N ALA A 11 5.85 -11.62 17.57
CA ALA A 11 6.78 -11.51 18.69
C ALA A 11 6.12 -10.88 19.93
N VAL A 12 5.22 -9.90 19.78
CA VAL A 12 4.48 -9.35 20.93
C VAL A 12 3.61 -10.43 21.57
N ALA A 13 2.90 -11.21 20.77
CA ALA A 13 2.05 -12.29 21.26
C ALA A 13 2.84 -13.37 22.00
N THR A 14 4.01 -13.75 21.51
CA THR A 14 4.77 -14.90 22.03
C THR A 14 5.86 -14.54 23.04
N THR A 15 6.46 -13.35 22.99
CA THR A 15 7.57 -12.97 23.89
C THR A 15 7.07 -12.92 25.33
N PRO A 16 7.67 -13.68 26.27
CA PRO A 16 7.33 -13.59 27.68
C PRO A 16 7.68 -12.22 28.24
N ILE A 17 6.74 -11.59 28.94
CA ILE A 17 6.94 -10.32 29.64
C ILE A 17 6.33 -10.42 31.04
N GLN A 18 6.85 -9.63 31.99
CA GLN A 18 6.41 -9.66 33.39
C GLN A 18 4.91 -9.36 33.56
N PHE A 19 4.35 -8.50 32.71
CA PHE A 19 2.95 -8.07 32.77
C PHE A 19 2.21 -8.39 31.47
N PRO A 20 1.74 -9.64 31.25
CA PRO A 20 1.16 -10.06 29.98
C PRO A 20 -0.06 -9.25 29.54
N LYS A 21 -0.85 -8.73 30.47
CA LYS A 21 -2.00 -7.87 30.16
C LYS A 21 -1.59 -6.57 29.46
N LEU A 22 -0.35 -6.10 29.65
CA LEU A 22 0.12 -4.89 29.00
C LEU A 22 0.56 -5.09 27.54
N LYS A 23 0.53 -6.32 27.01
CA LYS A 23 0.81 -6.57 25.58
C LYS A 23 -0.13 -5.79 24.67
N VAL A 24 -1.41 -5.66 25.04
CA VAL A 24 -2.39 -4.86 24.28
C VAL A 24 -1.98 -3.39 24.28
N ALA A 25 -1.58 -2.83 25.42
CA ALA A 25 -1.15 -1.44 25.51
C ALA A 25 0.10 -1.18 24.66
N TYR A 26 1.10 -2.07 24.74
CA TYR A 26 2.31 -1.98 23.92
C TYR A 26 1.99 -2.06 22.42
N LEU A 27 1.20 -3.05 22.00
CA LEU A 27 0.88 -3.22 20.58
C LEU A 27 0.04 -2.05 20.06
N SER A 28 -0.89 -1.50 20.84
CA SER A 28 -1.64 -0.30 20.47
C SER A 28 -0.76 0.93 20.28
N GLN A 29 0.29 1.09 21.08
CA GLN A 29 1.30 2.12 20.82
C GLN A 29 2.06 1.83 19.51
N CYS A 30 2.47 0.58 19.27
CA CYS A 30 3.11 0.22 18.01
C CYS A 30 2.22 0.51 16.79
N ILE A 31 0.91 0.21 16.86
CA ILE A 31 -0.06 0.48 15.78
C ILE A 31 -0.09 1.98 15.47
N LEU A 32 -0.22 2.80 16.50
CA LEU A 32 -0.30 4.26 16.38
C LEU A 32 1.01 4.86 15.84
N GLU A 33 2.12 4.58 16.49
CA GLU A 33 3.41 5.27 16.26
C GLU A 33 4.07 4.82 14.95
N SER A 34 3.95 3.54 14.61
CA SER A 34 4.55 3.01 13.38
C SER A 34 3.62 3.09 12.17
N GLY A 35 2.35 3.49 12.35
CA GLY A 35 1.34 3.40 11.30
C GLY A 35 1.21 1.98 10.77
N ARG A 36 1.11 0.98 11.66
CA ARG A 36 1.07 -0.47 11.31
C ARG A 36 2.29 -0.91 10.49
N GLY A 37 3.48 -0.47 10.91
CA GLY A 37 4.76 -0.80 10.29
C GLY A 37 5.09 -0.04 8.99
N THR A 38 4.34 1.01 8.65
CA THR A 38 4.59 1.80 7.43
C THR A 38 5.50 3.02 7.66
N SER A 39 5.74 3.40 8.92
CA SER A 39 6.56 4.57 9.24
C SER A 39 8.02 4.40 8.80
N PHE A 40 8.65 5.53 8.44
CA PHE A 40 10.07 5.56 8.10
C PHE A 40 10.95 5.01 9.23
N LEU A 41 10.65 5.40 10.47
CA LEU A 41 11.43 4.99 11.64
C LEU A 41 11.31 3.49 11.94
N PHE A 42 10.16 2.88 11.67
CA PHE A 42 10.01 1.43 11.73
C PHE A 42 10.85 0.73 10.65
N ASN A 43 10.81 1.22 9.41
CA ASN A 43 11.51 0.58 8.29
C ASN A 43 13.03 0.73 8.34
N GLU A 44 13.53 1.87 8.83
CA GLU A 44 14.97 2.18 8.85
C GLU A 44 15.67 1.84 10.16
N ALA A 45 14.93 1.67 11.26
CA ALA A 45 15.50 1.37 12.57
C ALA A 45 14.83 0.20 13.31
N GLY A 46 13.79 -0.43 12.75
CA GLY A 46 12.99 -1.42 13.49
C GLY A 46 12.44 -0.83 14.78
N ASN A 47 12.05 0.45 14.78
CA ASN A 47 11.61 1.17 15.98
C ASN A 47 10.10 1.46 15.89
N PRO A 48 9.26 0.60 16.51
CA PRO A 48 7.81 0.65 16.32
C PRO A 48 7.09 1.69 17.17
N THR A 49 7.75 2.28 18.17
CA THR A 49 7.14 3.16 19.18
C THR A 49 7.69 4.58 19.16
N GLY A 50 8.59 4.90 18.22
CA GLY A 50 9.20 6.22 18.16
C GLY A 50 10.18 6.50 19.30
N MET A 51 10.84 5.48 19.83
CA MET A 51 11.73 5.65 20.99
C MET A 51 13.05 6.33 20.62
N LYS A 52 13.28 7.49 21.21
CA LYS A 52 14.57 8.19 21.13
C LYS A 52 15.61 7.47 21.98
N TRP A 53 16.85 7.47 21.52
CA TRP A 53 18.00 6.93 22.24
C TRP A 53 18.20 7.64 23.58
N ARG A 54 18.64 6.88 24.59
CA ARG A 54 19.04 7.35 25.93
C ARG A 54 20.19 6.47 26.41
N ASP A 55 21.06 6.99 27.28
CA ASP A 55 22.21 6.23 27.78
C ASP A 55 21.78 4.93 28.50
N GLU A 56 20.61 4.94 29.14
CA GLU A 56 20.02 3.79 29.81
C GLU A 56 19.63 2.63 28.85
N MET A 57 19.64 2.88 27.53
CA MET A 57 19.38 1.90 26.47
C MET A 57 20.63 1.15 26.00
N ASN A 58 21.81 1.48 26.51
CA ASN A 58 23.03 0.75 26.21
C ASN A 58 22.87 -0.74 26.56
N GLY A 59 23.17 -1.63 25.60
CA GLY A 59 22.97 -3.07 25.72
C GLY A 59 21.53 -3.56 25.44
N PHE A 60 20.58 -2.65 25.22
CA PHE A 60 19.18 -2.96 24.89
C PHE A 60 18.73 -2.44 23.53
N ALA A 61 19.47 -1.52 22.92
CA ALA A 61 19.26 -1.04 21.56
C ALA A 61 20.61 -0.68 20.91
N GLU A 62 20.67 -0.66 19.58
CA GLU A 62 21.69 0.08 18.84
C GLU A 62 21.24 1.55 18.70
N ARG A 63 22.17 2.44 18.39
CA ARG A 63 21.90 3.87 18.22
C ARG A 63 21.99 4.24 16.75
N ILE A 64 20.99 4.97 16.25
CA ILE A 64 21.01 5.49 14.88
C ILE A 64 20.57 6.96 14.84
N MET A 65 21.27 7.77 14.06
CA MET A 65 20.87 9.14 13.77
C MET A 65 20.02 9.14 12.51
N LEU A 66 18.74 9.49 12.64
CA LEU A 66 17.82 9.59 11.51
C LEU A 66 17.13 10.95 11.54
N VAL A 67 17.19 11.64 10.40
CA VAL A 67 16.44 12.87 10.17
C VAL A 67 15.02 12.48 9.79
N THR A 68 14.05 12.86 10.61
CA THR A 68 12.64 12.74 10.25
C THR A 68 12.11 14.13 9.88
N PRO A 69 11.06 14.24 9.04
CA PRO A 69 10.47 15.53 8.70
C PRO A 69 10.04 16.38 9.91
N THR A 70 9.78 15.74 11.05
CA THR A 70 9.37 16.39 12.30
C THR A 70 10.54 16.72 13.23
N GLN A 71 11.74 16.19 12.99
CA GLN A 71 12.94 16.38 13.82
C GLN A 71 14.17 16.58 12.92
N PRO A 72 14.31 17.80 12.35
CA PRO A 72 15.30 18.11 11.32
C PRO A 72 16.75 18.08 11.83
N ASP A 73 16.96 18.21 13.16
CA ASP A 73 18.28 18.12 13.80
C ASP A 73 18.76 16.67 14.00
N GLY A 74 17.95 15.68 13.61
CA GLY A 74 18.32 14.26 13.62
C GLY A 74 18.61 13.72 15.03
N PRO A 75 17.60 13.55 15.89
CA PRO A 75 17.83 12.97 17.19
C PRO A 75 18.30 11.52 17.03
N GLU A 76 19.07 11.07 18.01
CA GLU A 76 19.45 9.68 18.10
C GLU A 76 18.21 8.86 18.47
N TRP A 77 17.97 7.79 17.72
CA TRP A 77 16.87 6.84 17.89
C TRP A 77 17.42 5.50 18.35
N CYS A 78 16.57 4.76 19.06
CA CYS A 78 16.82 3.34 19.29
C CYS A 78 16.65 2.58 17.95
N LEU A 79 17.55 1.63 17.71
CA LEU A 79 17.52 0.70 16.58
C LEU A 79 17.47 -0.73 17.09
N TRP A 80 16.57 -1.53 16.52
CA TRP A 80 16.44 -2.95 16.79
C TRP A 80 16.31 -3.74 15.49
N ARG A 81 17.12 -4.78 15.34
CA ARG A 81 17.10 -5.64 14.15
C ARG A 81 16.15 -6.83 14.29
N LYS A 82 15.74 -7.15 15.53
CA LYS A 82 14.85 -8.26 15.87
C LYS A 82 13.65 -7.75 16.68
N PRO A 83 12.45 -8.29 16.45
CA PRO A 83 11.25 -7.80 17.13
C PRO A 83 11.26 -8.10 18.63
N GLU A 84 11.89 -9.20 19.06
CA GLU A 84 12.04 -9.53 20.49
C GLU A 84 12.92 -8.51 21.23
N ASP A 85 13.95 -7.99 20.55
CA ASP A 85 14.85 -7.00 21.12
C ASP A 85 14.14 -5.63 21.24
N ALA A 86 13.29 -5.27 20.29
CA ALA A 86 12.44 -4.08 20.40
C ALA A 86 11.45 -4.17 21.57
N ILE A 87 10.87 -5.34 21.81
CA ILE A 87 9.97 -5.58 22.96
C ILE A 87 10.75 -5.42 24.27
N LYS A 88 11.90 -6.08 24.41
CA LYS A 88 12.75 -5.95 25.61
C LYS A 88 13.23 -4.52 25.80
N GLY A 89 13.62 -3.86 24.72
CA GLY A 89 14.03 -2.46 24.69
C GLY A 89 12.92 -1.52 25.16
N TYR A 90 11.68 -1.74 24.72
CA TYR A 90 10.52 -0.97 25.19
C TYR A 90 10.36 -1.07 26.71
N TRP A 91 10.35 -2.28 27.27
CA TRP A 91 10.17 -2.45 28.71
C TRP A 91 11.34 -1.84 29.50
N ARG A 92 12.57 -1.96 28.99
CA ARG A 92 13.73 -1.29 29.56
C ARG A 92 13.56 0.24 29.58
N PHE A 93 13.07 0.82 28.48
CA PHE A 93 12.85 2.26 28.36
C PHE A 93 11.78 2.74 29.33
N ILE A 94 10.70 1.98 29.52
CA ILE A 94 9.63 2.32 30.46
C ILE A 94 10.08 2.15 31.92
N SER A 95 11.04 1.28 32.22
CA SER A 95 11.63 1.17 33.56
C SER A 95 12.53 2.36 33.97
N ARG A 96 12.65 3.41 33.15
CA ARG A 96 13.40 4.64 33.50
C ARG A 96 12.68 5.42 34.60
N PRO A 97 13.41 6.13 35.49
CA PRO A 97 12.83 6.81 36.66
C PRO A 97 11.67 7.76 36.37
N VAL A 98 11.66 8.39 35.19
CA VAL A 98 10.59 9.31 34.74
C VAL A 98 9.21 8.64 34.70
N TYR A 99 9.14 7.32 34.46
CA TYR A 99 7.89 6.56 34.40
C TYR A 99 7.61 5.74 35.66
N SER A 100 8.36 5.97 36.74
CA SER A 100 8.20 5.26 38.02
C SER A 100 6.74 5.09 38.47
N GLY A 101 6.43 3.88 38.95
CA GLY A 101 5.09 3.49 39.39
C GLY A 101 4.20 2.90 38.30
N TRP A 102 4.72 2.73 37.07
CA TRP A 102 3.96 2.11 35.97
C TRP A 102 3.60 0.65 36.29
N GLU A 103 4.42 -0.04 37.09
CA GLU A 103 4.23 -1.43 37.50
C GLU A 103 2.93 -1.63 38.30
N ALA A 104 2.48 -0.59 39.04
CA ALA A 104 1.19 -0.62 39.74
C ALA A 104 0.00 -0.77 38.78
N HIS A 105 0.19 -0.47 37.50
CA HIS A 105 -0.80 -0.61 36.43
C HIS A 105 -0.60 -1.90 35.61
N GLY A 106 0.23 -2.85 36.06
CA GLY A 106 0.55 -4.08 35.33
C GLY A 106 -0.65 -4.95 34.89
N ASN A 107 -1.81 -4.76 35.52
CA ASN A 107 -3.07 -5.43 35.17
C ASN A 107 -4.14 -4.51 34.57
N ASP A 108 -3.82 -3.23 34.37
CA ASP A 108 -4.72 -2.19 33.85
C ASP A 108 -4.07 -1.49 32.63
N PRO A 109 -4.25 -2.01 31.41
CA PRO A 109 -3.64 -1.45 30.20
C PRO A 109 -4.02 0.02 29.95
N LYS A 110 -5.25 0.41 30.28
CA LYS A 110 -5.73 1.79 30.10
C LYS A 110 -5.13 2.72 31.15
N GLY A 111 -5.02 2.27 32.40
CA GLY A 111 -4.32 2.98 33.47
C GLY A 111 -2.84 3.12 33.19
N TYR A 112 -2.21 2.09 32.64
CA TYR A 112 -0.82 2.11 32.22
C TYR A 112 -0.55 3.20 31.16
N ILE A 113 -1.34 3.24 30.08
CA ILE A 113 -1.20 4.30 29.06
C ILE A 113 -1.44 5.70 29.66
N ARG A 114 -2.45 5.84 30.54
CA ARG A 114 -2.71 7.11 31.25
C ARG A 114 -1.53 7.53 32.12
N HIS A 115 -0.91 6.60 32.84
CA HIS A 115 0.25 6.86 33.68
C HIS A 115 1.45 7.32 32.84
N LEU A 116 1.77 6.62 31.75
CA LEU A 116 2.85 7.01 30.84
C LEU A 116 2.62 8.40 30.25
N HIS A 117 1.40 8.67 29.78
CA HIS A 117 1.05 9.97 29.21
C HIS A 117 1.21 11.10 30.24
N LYS A 118 0.71 10.92 31.47
CA LYS A 118 0.87 11.87 32.58
C LYS A 118 2.34 12.13 32.94
N ARG A 119 3.22 11.16 32.70
CA ARG A 119 4.68 11.25 32.93
C ARG A 119 5.46 11.79 31.72
N GLY A 120 4.77 12.28 30.69
CA GLY A 120 5.38 12.95 29.55
C GLY A 120 5.86 12.02 28.44
N TYR A 121 5.29 10.81 28.32
CA TYR A 121 5.59 9.90 27.21
C TYR A 121 5.24 10.52 25.84
N ALA A 122 4.13 11.25 25.78
CA ALA A 122 3.68 11.99 24.60
C ALA A 122 3.18 13.38 25.00
N THR A 123 3.23 14.34 24.08
CA THR A 123 2.76 15.71 24.27
C THR A 123 1.35 15.94 23.73
N ASP A 124 0.82 15.00 22.95
CA ASP A 124 -0.53 15.07 22.39
C ASP A 124 -1.57 14.87 23.50
N PRO A 125 -2.43 15.86 23.79
CA PRO A 125 -3.43 15.74 24.86
C PRO A 125 -4.43 14.60 24.64
N GLU A 126 -4.62 14.16 23.39
CA GLU A 126 -5.51 13.05 23.04
C GLU A 126 -4.80 11.70 22.99
N TYR A 127 -3.51 11.64 23.36
CA TYR A 127 -2.67 10.44 23.18
C TYR A 127 -3.29 9.19 23.81
N THR A 128 -3.76 9.31 25.05
CA THR A 128 -4.41 8.20 25.75
C THR A 128 -5.63 7.69 24.99
N ASP A 129 -6.46 8.59 24.46
CA ASP A 129 -7.67 8.20 23.74
C ASP A 129 -7.33 7.57 22.39
N LYS A 130 -6.33 8.12 21.67
CA LYS A 130 -5.84 7.57 20.40
C LYS A 130 -5.30 6.16 20.58
N VAL A 131 -4.50 5.91 21.60
CA VAL A 131 -3.96 4.57 21.89
C VAL A 131 -5.06 3.61 22.36
N THR A 132 -5.93 4.03 23.27
CA THR A 132 -6.95 3.14 23.85
C THR A 132 -8.05 2.77 22.85
N LYS A 133 -8.34 3.63 21.86
CA LYS A 133 -9.20 3.29 20.71
C LYS A 133 -8.66 2.14 19.86
N LEU A 134 -7.36 1.83 19.95
CA LEU A 134 -6.71 0.74 19.21
C LEU A 134 -6.61 -0.55 20.03
N PHE A 135 -7.23 -0.62 21.22
CA PHE A 135 -7.16 -1.82 22.07
C PHE A 135 -7.91 -3.00 21.46
N GLU A 136 -9.02 -2.76 20.78
CA GLU A 136 -9.79 -3.79 20.09
C GLU A 136 -8.93 -4.42 18.98
N GLU A 137 -8.42 -3.61 18.05
CA GLU A 137 -7.52 -4.05 16.99
C GLU A 137 -6.28 -4.78 17.54
N ALA A 138 -5.64 -4.25 18.60
CA ALA A 138 -4.49 -4.90 19.21
C ALA A 138 -4.84 -6.25 19.85
N ASN A 139 -5.99 -6.38 20.51
CA ASN A 139 -6.44 -7.65 21.08
C ASN A 139 -6.74 -8.67 19.99
N GLU A 140 -7.37 -8.26 18.88
CA GLU A 140 -7.60 -9.13 17.73
C GLU A 140 -6.28 -9.63 17.15
N LEU A 141 -5.32 -8.73 16.92
CA LEU A 141 -4.00 -9.09 16.41
C LEU A 141 -3.25 -10.05 17.35
N LEU A 142 -3.34 -9.83 18.67
CA LEU A 142 -2.73 -10.69 19.68
C LEU A 142 -3.42 -12.05 19.79
N ALA A 143 -4.75 -12.09 19.73
CA ALA A 143 -5.51 -13.33 19.75
C ALA A 143 -5.21 -14.19 18.51
N ASN A 144 -5.18 -13.56 17.34
CA ASN A 144 -4.88 -14.20 16.06
C ASN A 144 -3.40 -14.66 15.97
N SER A 145 -2.51 -14.05 16.75
CA SER A 145 -1.09 -14.41 16.82
C SER A 145 -0.73 -15.29 18.03
N GLY A 146 -1.67 -15.47 18.95
CA GLY A 146 -1.51 -16.15 20.24
C GLY A 146 -2.06 -17.58 20.28
N GLY A 147 -2.51 -18.13 19.14
CA GLY A 147 -2.71 -19.56 18.98
C GLY A 147 -1.39 -20.28 19.25
N ALA A 148 -1.28 -20.89 20.43
CA ALA A 148 -0.20 -21.80 20.74
C ALA A 148 -0.20 -22.91 19.68
N VAL A 149 0.80 -22.90 18.81
CA VAL A 149 1.34 -24.12 18.24
C VAL A 149 1.80 -24.93 19.44
N SER A 150 0.99 -25.90 19.87
CA SER A 150 1.46 -26.94 20.76
C SER A 150 2.64 -27.62 20.06
N ASN A 151 3.83 -27.40 20.59
CA ASN A 151 4.99 -28.25 20.32
C ASN A 151 4.69 -29.65 20.87
N ASN A 152 3.92 -30.43 20.13
CA ASN A 152 4.02 -31.87 20.16
C ASN A 152 4.70 -32.27 18.85
N PHE A 153 6.01 -32.48 18.94
CA PHE A 153 6.70 -33.35 18.00
C PHE A 153 6.07 -34.74 18.15
N SER A 154 5.15 -35.05 17.24
CA SER A 154 5.16 -36.34 16.59
C SER A 154 5.31 -36.03 15.10
N GLU A 155 6.50 -36.31 14.56
CA GLU A 155 6.64 -36.55 13.13
C GLU A 155 5.53 -37.53 12.73
N VAL A 156 4.67 -37.11 11.78
CA VAL A 156 4.14 -37.87 10.63
C VAL A 156 3.03 -37.04 9.93
N SER A 157 3.36 -36.53 8.73
CA SER A 157 2.52 -36.27 7.53
C SER A 157 1.20 -35.44 7.59
N ALA A 158 1.25 -34.11 7.81
CA ALA A 158 0.08 -33.25 7.62
C ALA A 158 0.06 -32.41 6.31
N ALA A 159 1.14 -32.38 5.53
CA ALA A 159 1.24 -31.55 4.32
C ALA A 159 0.34 -31.97 3.13
N THR A 160 -0.63 -32.89 3.30
CA THR A 160 -1.34 -33.52 2.17
C THR A 160 -2.83 -33.84 2.38
N SER A 161 -3.43 -33.54 3.54
CA SER A 161 -4.81 -33.98 3.84
C SER A 161 -5.92 -33.06 3.34
N ALA A 162 -5.64 -31.78 3.07
CA ALA A 162 -6.64 -30.86 2.57
C ALA A 162 -7.05 -31.20 1.12
N THR A 163 -8.36 -31.23 0.86
CA THR A 163 -8.96 -31.56 -0.45
C THR A 163 -9.69 -30.38 -1.09
N TRP A 164 -9.97 -29.31 -0.34
CA TRP A 164 -10.58 -28.08 -0.85
C TRP A 164 -10.24 -26.85 0.03
N PHE A 165 -10.51 -25.65 -0.46
CA PHE A 165 -10.32 -24.40 0.28
C PHE A 165 -11.64 -23.66 0.56
N LEU A 166 -11.79 -23.08 1.75
CA LEU A 166 -12.90 -22.19 2.07
C LEU A 166 -12.41 -20.75 2.21
N PHE A 167 -12.96 -19.85 1.41
CA PHE A 167 -12.76 -18.42 1.54
C PHE A 167 -13.86 -17.84 2.42
N SER A 168 -13.46 -17.13 3.47
CA SER A 168 -14.38 -16.52 4.43
C SER A 168 -13.88 -15.14 4.85
N ILE A 169 -14.70 -14.46 5.65
CA ILE A 169 -14.39 -13.16 6.23
C ILE A 169 -14.42 -13.34 7.74
N SER A 170 -13.34 -12.97 8.44
CA SER A 170 -13.36 -12.95 9.91
C SER A 170 -14.47 -12.03 10.42
N PRO A 171 -14.95 -12.20 11.66
CA PRO A 171 -15.83 -11.22 12.30
C PRO A 171 -15.32 -9.76 12.29
N GLY A 172 -14.01 -9.52 12.10
CA GLY A 172 -13.38 -8.20 11.94
C GLY A 172 -13.00 -7.84 10.48
N ASP A 173 -13.72 -8.37 9.49
CA ASP A 173 -13.60 -8.03 8.07
C ASP A 173 -12.29 -8.42 7.33
N ALA A 174 -11.35 -9.10 7.99
CA ALA A 174 -10.15 -9.62 7.36
C ALA A 174 -10.44 -10.83 6.45
N PRO A 175 -9.78 -10.93 5.26
CA PRO A 175 -9.89 -12.10 4.40
C PRO A 175 -9.25 -13.32 5.06
N LEU A 176 -10.02 -14.41 5.18
CA LEU A 176 -9.54 -15.71 5.63
C LEU A 176 -9.60 -16.74 4.51
N VAL A 177 -8.60 -17.61 4.50
CA VAL A 177 -8.56 -18.80 3.66
C VAL A 177 -8.31 -20.00 4.54
N HIS A 178 -9.21 -20.97 4.54
CA HIS A 178 -9.07 -22.23 5.26
C HIS A 178 -8.70 -23.34 4.29
N ALA A 179 -7.69 -24.15 4.62
CA ALA A 179 -7.47 -25.44 4.01
C ALA A 179 -8.38 -26.47 4.70
N MET A 180 -9.18 -27.20 3.93
CA MET A 180 -10.25 -28.05 4.45
C MET A 180 -10.02 -29.53 4.09
N SER A 181 -10.26 -30.43 5.04
CA SER A 181 -10.30 -31.88 4.84
C SER A 181 -11.67 -32.39 5.27
N GLY A 182 -12.57 -32.61 4.30
CA GLY A 182 -14.01 -32.68 4.59
C GLY A 182 -14.50 -31.39 5.25
N SER A 183 -15.40 -31.50 6.23
CA SER A 183 -15.93 -30.35 6.99
C SER A 183 -14.97 -29.69 8.00
N LYS A 184 -13.73 -30.17 8.13
CA LYS A 184 -12.76 -29.65 9.11
C LYS A 184 -11.70 -28.76 8.47
N SER A 185 -11.50 -27.58 9.05
CA SER A 185 -10.34 -26.74 8.75
C SER A 185 -9.09 -27.40 9.35
N VAL A 186 -8.11 -27.72 8.50
CA VAL A 186 -6.83 -28.30 8.89
C VAL A 186 -5.72 -27.25 8.98
N ASP A 187 -5.88 -26.13 8.29
CA ASP A 187 -5.05 -24.93 8.43
C ASP A 187 -5.83 -23.69 7.96
N SER A 188 -5.37 -22.50 8.32
CA SER A 188 -5.95 -21.25 7.82
C SER A 188 -4.96 -20.10 7.83
N ILE A 189 -5.13 -19.18 6.87
CA ILE A 189 -4.41 -17.91 6.83
C ILE A 189 -5.37 -16.73 6.80
N ALA A 190 -5.12 -15.75 7.65
CA ALA A 190 -5.76 -14.43 7.63
C ALA A 190 -4.73 -13.41 7.11
N SER A 191 -4.69 -13.18 5.79
CA SER A 191 -3.68 -12.30 5.20
C SER A 191 -4.18 -11.68 3.90
N SER A 192 -3.94 -10.38 3.73
CA SER A 192 -4.06 -9.68 2.44
C SER A 192 -2.77 -9.75 1.61
N SER A 193 -1.72 -10.41 2.13
CA SER A 193 -0.45 -10.59 1.44
C SER A 193 -0.57 -11.64 0.36
N LYS A 194 -0.30 -11.22 -0.88
CA LYS A 194 -0.22 -12.10 -2.03
C LYS A 194 0.82 -13.22 -1.87
N GLN A 195 1.96 -12.91 -1.27
CA GLN A 195 3.04 -13.89 -1.09
C GLN A 195 2.63 -14.97 -0.08
N ASP A 196 1.96 -14.56 1.00
CA ASP A 196 1.53 -15.50 2.02
C ASP A 196 0.40 -16.39 1.50
N LEU A 197 -0.53 -15.84 0.72
CA LEU A 197 -1.58 -16.63 0.08
C LEU A 197 -1.00 -17.66 -0.90
N ILE A 198 -0.03 -17.27 -1.74
CA ILE A 198 0.61 -18.20 -2.69
C ILE A 198 1.39 -19.28 -1.94
N ALA A 199 2.14 -18.92 -0.90
CA ALA A 199 2.86 -19.88 -0.07
C ALA A 199 1.90 -20.86 0.61
N PHE A 200 0.78 -20.35 1.12
CA PHE A 200 -0.28 -21.14 1.76
C PHE A 200 -0.92 -22.12 0.76
N LEU A 201 -1.35 -21.65 -0.40
CA LEU A 201 -1.97 -22.53 -1.42
C LEU A 201 -0.99 -23.59 -1.93
N LYS A 202 0.30 -23.25 -2.11
CA LYS A 202 1.33 -24.22 -2.51
C LYS A 202 1.60 -25.30 -1.46
N ALA A 203 1.30 -25.03 -0.19
CA ALA A 203 1.46 -26.00 0.90
C ALA A 203 0.40 -27.13 0.88
N PHE A 204 -0.72 -26.97 0.14
CA PHE A 204 -1.82 -27.94 0.09
C PHE A 204 -2.16 -28.35 -1.36
N PRO A 205 -1.27 -29.06 -2.06
CA PRO A 205 -1.41 -29.37 -3.50
C PRO A 205 -2.60 -30.29 -3.87
N ASN A 206 -3.22 -30.94 -2.88
CA ASN A 206 -4.38 -31.82 -3.07
C ASN A 206 -5.72 -31.05 -3.01
N ALA A 207 -5.70 -29.81 -2.53
CA ALA A 207 -6.88 -28.96 -2.49
C ALA A 207 -7.10 -28.29 -3.85
N ARG A 208 -7.99 -28.85 -4.67
CA ARG A 208 -8.19 -28.46 -6.07
C ARG A 208 -9.48 -27.66 -6.34
N THR A 209 -10.34 -27.54 -5.34
CA THR A 209 -11.63 -26.85 -5.41
C THR A 209 -11.75 -25.84 -4.27
N TYR A 210 -12.69 -24.90 -4.37
CA TYR A 210 -12.97 -23.95 -3.30
C TYR A 210 -14.44 -23.55 -3.21
N ALA A 211 -14.84 -23.00 -2.06
CA ALA A 211 -16.13 -22.37 -1.83
C ALA A 211 -15.98 -21.02 -1.13
N VAL A 212 -17.02 -20.19 -1.16
CA VAL A 212 -17.08 -18.88 -0.49
C VAL A 212 -18.24 -18.88 0.50
N ALA A 213 -17.97 -18.63 1.78
CA ALA A 213 -19.01 -18.53 2.81
C ALA A 213 -19.37 -17.06 3.08
N PRO A 214 -20.67 -16.69 3.05
CA PRO A 214 -21.10 -15.30 3.24
C PRO A 214 -21.03 -14.81 4.71
N ASP A 215 -20.99 -15.70 5.71
CA ASP A 215 -21.34 -15.35 7.10
C ASP A 215 -20.29 -15.75 8.17
N SER A 216 -19.02 -15.90 7.79
CA SER A 216 -17.94 -16.33 8.72
C SER A 216 -18.10 -17.74 9.32
N LYS A 217 -19.13 -18.51 8.91
CA LYS A 217 -19.35 -19.88 9.38
C LYS A 217 -18.69 -20.89 8.45
N LEU A 218 -18.06 -21.91 9.04
CA LEU A 218 -17.67 -23.11 8.30
C LEU A 218 -18.95 -23.77 7.76
N ILE A 219 -19.03 -23.95 6.44
CA ILE A 219 -20.15 -24.63 5.78
C ILE A 219 -19.93 -26.14 5.82
N SER A 220 -21.02 -26.90 5.94
CA SER A 220 -20.97 -28.37 5.92
C SER A 220 -20.73 -28.92 4.52
N ASP A 221 -20.26 -30.17 4.42
CA ASP A 221 -20.01 -30.86 3.13
C ASP A 221 -21.29 -30.89 2.26
N SER A 222 -22.47 -31.09 2.87
CA SER A 222 -23.75 -31.07 2.18
C SER A 222 -24.17 -29.70 1.65
N GLU A 223 -23.78 -28.61 2.33
CA GLU A 223 -24.05 -27.24 1.87
C GLU A 223 -23.10 -26.86 0.73
N ALA A 224 -21.83 -27.27 0.81
CA ALA A 224 -20.88 -27.14 -0.27
C ALA A 224 -21.36 -27.90 -1.53
N ASP A 225 -21.81 -29.15 -1.36
CA ASP A 225 -22.35 -29.98 -2.45
C ASP A 225 -23.62 -29.40 -3.09
N ALA A 226 -24.50 -28.77 -2.30
CA ALA A 226 -25.69 -28.10 -2.82
C ALA A 226 -25.36 -26.85 -3.65
N ILE A 227 -24.36 -26.06 -3.23
CA ILE A 227 -23.82 -24.94 -4.00
C ILE A 227 -23.21 -25.44 -5.32
N PHE A 228 -22.51 -26.57 -5.30
CA PHE A 228 -21.93 -27.18 -6.51
C PHE A 228 -22.97 -27.75 -7.49
N ALA A 229 -24.18 -28.07 -7.03
CA ALA A 229 -25.26 -28.66 -7.82
C ALA A 229 -26.18 -27.63 -8.50
N ALA A 230 -26.30 -26.41 -7.96
CA ALA A 230 -27.29 -25.42 -8.38
C ALA A 230 -26.89 -24.54 -9.59
N ALA A 231 -25.64 -24.62 -10.03
CA ALA A 231 -25.05 -23.58 -10.86
C ALA A 231 -25.29 -23.84 -12.38
N ARG A 232 -25.76 -22.82 -13.14
CA ARG A 232 -25.82 -22.77 -14.62
C ARG A 232 -25.12 -21.52 -15.17
N HIS A 233 -23.83 -21.58 -15.48
CA HIS A 233 -23.08 -20.49 -16.12
C HIS A 233 -21.92 -21.07 -16.93
N PRO A 234 -21.55 -20.49 -18.10
CA PRO A 234 -20.54 -21.04 -19.01
C PRO A 234 -19.09 -21.04 -18.46
N ALA A 235 -18.83 -20.34 -17.36
CA ALA A 235 -17.49 -20.34 -16.76
C ALA A 235 -17.27 -21.64 -16.00
N THR A 236 -16.15 -22.30 -16.28
CA THR A 236 -15.77 -23.60 -15.69
C THR A 236 -14.50 -23.51 -14.84
N ALA A 237 -13.70 -22.45 -15.00
CA ALA A 237 -12.49 -22.20 -14.22
C ALA A 237 -12.24 -20.71 -13.98
N PHE A 238 -11.39 -20.38 -13.01
CA PHE A 238 -10.85 -19.03 -12.83
C PHE A 238 -9.33 -19.01 -12.96
N LYS A 239 -8.77 -17.93 -13.50
CA LYS A 239 -7.32 -17.72 -13.57
C LYS A 239 -6.94 -16.39 -12.94
N PHE A 240 -6.08 -16.44 -11.94
CA PHE A 240 -5.63 -15.27 -11.20
C PHE A 240 -4.27 -14.82 -11.74
N TYR A 241 -4.18 -13.55 -12.09
CA TYR A 241 -2.99 -12.94 -12.65
C TYR A 241 -2.35 -11.94 -11.69
N ARG A 242 -1.04 -11.77 -11.87
CA ARG A 242 -0.30 -10.63 -11.34
C ARG A 242 -0.07 -9.63 -12.46
N GLU A 243 -0.75 -8.50 -12.42
CA GLU A 243 -0.33 -7.36 -13.23
C GLU A 243 0.81 -6.60 -12.54
N SER A 244 1.65 -5.94 -13.32
CA SER A 244 2.79 -5.13 -12.84
C SER A 244 2.39 -3.96 -11.93
N THR A 245 1.08 -3.66 -11.84
CA THR A 245 0.46 -2.55 -11.12
C THR A 245 -0.09 -2.90 -9.73
N ALA A 246 0.19 -4.12 -9.24
CA ALA A 246 -0.22 -4.66 -7.93
C ALA A 246 -1.73 -4.87 -7.69
N THR A 247 -2.61 -4.55 -8.64
CA THR A 247 -4.04 -4.93 -8.60
C THR A 247 -4.18 -6.40 -9.01
N PRO A 248 -4.84 -7.27 -8.20
CA PRO A 248 -5.12 -8.63 -8.61
C PRO A 248 -6.13 -8.62 -9.77
N ALA A 249 -5.88 -9.45 -10.80
CA ALA A 249 -6.81 -9.66 -11.90
C ALA A 249 -7.34 -11.10 -11.86
N VAL A 250 -8.65 -11.27 -12.00
CA VAL A 250 -9.33 -12.57 -11.97
C VAL A 250 -10.05 -12.77 -13.30
N VAL A 251 -9.68 -13.80 -14.05
CA VAL A 251 -10.30 -14.14 -15.33
C VAL A 251 -11.22 -15.34 -15.13
N ALA A 252 -12.49 -15.23 -15.51
CA ALA A 252 -13.38 -16.38 -15.66
C ALA A 252 -13.11 -17.04 -17.02
N LEU A 253 -12.97 -18.36 -17.04
CA LEU A 253 -12.67 -19.16 -18.24
C LEU A 253 -13.82 -20.12 -18.57
N ASP A 254 -14.13 -20.29 -19.84
CA ASP A 254 -15.04 -21.35 -20.30
C ASP A 254 -14.35 -22.74 -20.35
N SER A 255 -15.10 -23.77 -20.79
CA SER A 255 -14.59 -25.14 -20.90
C SER A 255 -13.45 -25.31 -21.92
N SER A 256 -13.21 -24.32 -22.79
CA SER A 256 -12.11 -24.30 -23.75
C SER A 256 -10.89 -23.50 -23.26
N SER A 257 -10.88 -23.11 -21.97
CA SER A 257 -9.86 -22.25 -21.36
C SER A 257 -9.77 -20.84 -21.96
N LYS A 258 -10.82 -20.38 -22.65
CA LYS A 258 -10.89 -19.01 -23.15
C LYS A 258 -11.49 -18.09 -22.09
N GLY A 259 -10.90 -16.90 -21.94
CA GLY A 259 -11.42 -15.85 -21.06
C GLY A 259 -12.80 -15.37 -21.51
N VAL A 260 -13.78 -15.49 -20.61
CA VAL A 260 -15.14 -15.00 -20.83
C VAL A 260 -15.45 -13.70 -20.07
N ASP A 261 -14.72 -13.39 -18.99
CA ASP A 261 -14.77 -12.09 -18.29
C ASP A 261 -13.54 -11.89 -17.39
N ILE A 262 -13.18 -10.64 -17.07
CA ILE A 262 -12.00 -10.30 -16.25
C ILE A 262 -12.32 -9.19 -15.24
N LEU A 263 -12.14 -9.49 -13.95
CA LEU A 263 -12.19 -8.50 -12.87
C LEU A 263 -10.80 -7.92 -12.58
N ARG A 264 -10.73 -6.59 -12.51
CA ARG A 264 -9.55 -5.83 -12.03
C ARG A 264 -9.97 -4.84 -10.96
N SER A 265 -10.08 -5.30 -9.72
CA SER A 265 -10.45 -4.44 -8.60
C SER A 265 -9.59 -4.70 -7.38
N LYS A 266 -9.34 -3.64 -6.60
CA LYS A 266 -8.76 -3.73 -5.25
C LYS A 266 -9.85 -3.80 -4.17
N LEU A 267 -11.12 -3.65 -4.56
CA LEU A 267 -12.25 -3.59 -3.65
C LEU A 267 -12.85 -4.98 -3.46
N LYS A 268 -12.99 -5.35 -2.19
CA LYS A 268 -13.51 -6.63 -1.72
C LYS A 268 -14.92 -6.93 -2.25
N ALA A 269 -15.80 -5.92 -2.26
CA ALA A 269 -17.18 -6.07 -2.72
C ALA A 269 -17.28 -6.45 -4.21
N ASP A 270 -16.40 -5.90 -5.05
CA ASP A 270 -16.38 -6.18 -6.48
C ASP A 270 -15.89 -7.61 -6.76
N LEU A 271 -14.92 -8.09 -5.98
CA LEU A 271 -14.45 -9.47 -6.06
C LEU A 271 -15.54 -10.47 -5.68
N LEU A 272 -16.26 -10.20 -4.59
CA LEU A 272 -17.35 -11.06 -4.15
C LEU A 272 -18.49 -11.08 -5.18
N SER A 273 -18.88 -9.91 -5.69
CA SER A 273 -19.91 -9.81 -6.73
C SER A 273 -19.51 -10.51 -8.03
N PHE A 274 -18.22 -10.46 -8.40
CA PHE A 274 -17.71 -11.13 -9.59
C PHE A 274 -17.64 -12.66 -9.44
N LEU A 275 -17.19 -13.14 -8.28
CA LEU A 275 -17.16 -14.58 -8.00
C LEU A 275 -18.57 -15.16 -7.91
N ASP A 276 -19.51 -14.41 -7.33
CA ASP A 276 -20.95 -14.76 -7.28
C ASP A 276 -21.56 -14.88 -8.68
N LYS A 277 -21.25 -13.90 -9.56
CA LYS A 277 -21.66 -13.90 -10.98
C LYS A 277 -21.21 -15.16 -11.72
N TYR A 278 -20.06 -15.75 -11.37
CA TYR A 278 -19.46 -16.91 -12.05
C TYR A 278 -19.36 -18.15 -11.15
N SER A 279 -20.34 -18.35 -10.27
CA SER A 279 -20.41 -19.44 -9.27
C SER A 279 -20.30 -20.89 -9.79
N ASN A 280 -20.24 -21.08 -11.11
CA ASN A 280 -20.12 -22.38 -11.78
C ASN A 280 -18.69 -22.86 -12.00
N ALA A 281 -17.71 -21.96 -11.92
CA ALA A 281 -16.33 -22.30 -12.16
C ALA A 281 -15.78 -23.10 -10.98
N LYS A 282 -15.25 -24.31 -11.27
CA LYS A 282 -14.93 -25.34 -10.25
C LYS A 282 -13.44 -25.49 -9.97
N THR A 283 -12.58 -24.85 -10.75
CA THR A 283 -11.13 -24.97 -10.66
C THR A 283 -10.46 -23.59 -10.73
N PHE A 284 -9.25 -23.45 -10.18
CA PHE A 284 -8.46 -22.24 -10.32
C PHE A 284 -7.01 -22.52 -10.74
N GLU A 285 -6.44 -21.60 -11.51
CA GLU A 285 -5.03 -21.59 -11.89
C GLU A 285 -4.40 -20.24 -11.52
N VAL A 286 -3.20 -20.24 -10.94
CA VAL A 286 -2.41 -19.02 -10.72
C VAL A 286 -1.36 -18.97 -11.82
N ALA A 287 -1.50 -18.04 -12.77
CA ALA A 287 -0.55 -17.92 -13.87
C ALA A 287 0.74 -17.23 -13.39
N GLU A 288 1.90 -17.76 -13.76
CA GLU A 288 3.13 -16.97 -13.75
C GLU A 288 3.13 -16.01 -14.93
N ILE A 289 3.78 -14.85 -14.77
CA ILE A 289 3.85 -13.81 -15.79
C ILE A 289 4.68 -14.36 -16.95
N ASP A 290 4.01 -14.78 -18.01
CA ASP A 290 4.38 -14.66 -19.43
C ASP A 290 3.39 -15.48 -20.27
N ASP A 291 2.28 -14.87 -20.70
CA ASP A 291 1.43 -15.45 -21.74
C ASP A 291 0.99 -14.35 -22.74
N PRO A 292 1.44 -14.39 -24.00
CA PRO A 292 1.29 -13.32 -24.97
C PRO A 292 0.00 -13.39 -25.83
N GLU A 293 -1.09 -14.02 -25.40
CA GLU A 293 -2.34 -14.02 -26.19
C GLU A 293 -3.63 -13.84 -25.39
N VAL A 294 -4.03 -12.57 -25.14
CA VAL A 294 -5.46 -12.21 -25.07
C VAL A 294 -5.66 -10.82 -25.70
N LYS A 295 -6.21 -10.78 -26.92
CA LYS A 295 -6.68 -9.52 -27.54
C LYS A 295 -8.07 -9.17 -26.98
N PRO A 296 -8.29 -7.96 -26.44
CA PRO A 296 -9.61 -7.57 -25.94
C PRO A 296 -10.55 -7.19 -27.09
N GLY A 297 -11.75 -7.79 -27.08
CA GLY A 297 -12.91 -7.36 -27.86
C GLY A 297 -13.69 -6.21 -27.17
N PRO A 298 -14.64 -5.56 -27.87
CA PRO A 298 -15.09 -4.22 -27.54
C PRO A 298 -16.20 -4.19 -26.47
N GLY A 299 -16.04 -3.32 -25.48
CA GLY A 299 -17.11 -2.92 -24.56
C GLY A 299 -16.91 -3.35 -23.10
N SER A 300 -15.95 -2.74 -22.39
CA SER A 300 -15.97 -2.65 -20.92
C SER A 300 -15.24 -1.38 -20.48
N PHE A 301 -15.76 -0.70 -19.47
CA PHE A 301 -15.32 0.63 -19.02
C PHE A 301 -13.82 0.67 -18.69
N ASP A 302 -13.07 1.48 -19.43
CA ASP A 302 -11.60 1.55 -19.39
C ASP A 302 -11.05 1.85 -17.98
N SER A 303 -10.43 0.86 -17.35
CA SER A 303 -9.50 1.08 -16.24
C SER A 303 -8.16 1.56 -16.81
N ILE A 304 -8.03 2.87 -17.00
CA ILE A 304 -6.74 3.48 -17.33
C ILE A 304 -5.81 3.26 -16.13
N SER A 305 -4.80 2.41 -16.30
CA SER A 305 -3.81 2.10 -15.27
C SER A 305 -2.76 3.21 -15.15
N LYS A 306 -2.20 3.41 -13.95
CA LYS A 306 -1.05 4.31 -13.78
C LYS A 306 0.10 3.80 -14.65
N PRO A 307 0.65 4.61 -15.57
CA PRO A 307 1.79 4.18 -16.37
C PRO A 307 3.00 3.91 -15.46
N ILE A 308 3.94 3.10 -15.94
CA ILE A 308 5.16 2.78 -15.19
C ILE A 308 5.95 4.08 -14.96
N VAL A 309 6.23 4.38 -13.69
CA VAL A 309 7.04 5.54 -13.28
C VAL A 309 8.26 5.07 -12.49
N THR A 310 9.39 5.74 -12.71
CA THR A 310 10.58 5.58 -11.86
C THR A 310 10.51 6.60 -10.74
N TRP A 311 10.51 6.17 -9.48
CA TRP A 311 10.58 7.09 -8.34
C TRP A 311 12.00 7.59 -8.11
N GLU A 312 12.18 8.91 -8.10
CA GLU A 312 13.46 9.58 -7.87
C GLU A 312 13.40 10.44 -6.60
N ALA A 313 13.86 9.86 -5.50
CA ALA A 313 13.90 10.55 -4.21
C ALA A 313 14.94 11.68 -4.17
N GLY A 314 14.75 12.62 -3.23
CA GLY A 314 15.74 13.64 -2.88
C GLY A 314 15.50 15.03 -3.48
N CYS A 315 14.36 15.27 -4.13
CA CYS A 315 13.91 16.64 -4.44
C CYS A 315 13.46 17.32 -3.13
N PRO A 316 14.10 18.42 -2.68
CA PRO A 316 13.70 19.09 -1.44
C PRO A 316 12.63 20.17 -1.65
N HIS A 317 12.26 20.44 -2.90
CA HIS A 317 11.43 21.59 -3.28
C HIS A 317 9.94 21.22 -3.35
N PHE A 318 9.40 20.80 -2.21
CA PHE A 318 7.97 20.54 -2.08
C PHE A 318 7.49 21.01 -0.71
N SER A 319 6.18 21.14 -0.55
CA SER A 319 5.58 21.40 0.76
C SER A 319 4.21 20.74 0.85
N SER A 320 3.54 20.87 2.00
CA SER A 320 2.13 20.50 2.09
C SER A 320 1.26 21.27 1.08
N ARG A 321 0.21 20.59 0.59
CA ARG A 321 -0.91 21.20 -0.16
C ARG A 321 -1.90 21.93 0.75
N ASN A 322 -1.73 21.84 2.07
CA ASN A 322 -2.62 22.42 3.09
C ASN A 322 -4.08 21.99 2.91
N GLY A 323 -4.30 20.69 2.63
CA GLY A 323 -5.64 20.11 2.44
C GLY A 323 -6.32 20.42 1.11
N GLN A 324 -5.65 21.14 0.19
CA GLN A 324 -6.18 21.42 -1.14
C GLN A 324 -6.24 20.13 -1.98
N LEU A 325 -7.38 19.94 -2.66
CA LEU A 325 -7.57 18.84 -3.61
C LEU A 325 -6.76 19.08 -4.89
N ILE A 326 -6.39 17.98 -5.54
CA ILE A 326 -5.82 18.02 -6.88
C ILE A 326 -6.98 18.18 -7.86
N THR A 327 -7.05 19.31 -8.55
CA THR A 327 -8.17 19.65 -9.44
C THR A 327 -7.71 20.01 -10.86
N SER A 328 -6.42 19.93 -11.15
CA SER A 328 -5.85 20.36 -12.42
C SER A 328 -4.49 19.73 -12.73
N ILE A 329 -4.11 19.77 -14.01
CA ILE A 329 -2.80 19.34 -14.50
C ILE A 329 -2.17 20.52 -15.24
N VAL A 330 -0.87 20.76 -15.02
CA VAL A 330 -0.09 21.75 -15.77
C VAL A 330 1.04 21.04 -16.50
N VAL A 331 1.07 21.18 -17.82
CA VAL A 331 2.15 20.65 -18.68
C VAL A 331 3.23 21.70 -18.95
N HIS A 332 4.46 21.22 -18.95
CA HIS A 332 5.69 22.01 -19.07
C HIS A 332 6.67 21.40 -20.06
N TYR A 333 7.72 22.14 -20.37
CA TYR A 333 8.94 21.62 -20.99
C TYR A 333 10.17 22.09 -20.23
N THR A 334 11.23 21.28 -20.26
CA THR A 334 12.40 21.46 -19.39
C THR A 334 13.50 22.35 -19.98
N THR A 335 13.35 22.82 -21.23
CA THR A 335 14.42 23.48 -22.02
C THR A 335 15.67 22.62 -22.28
N SER A 336 15.59 21.31 -22.02
CA SER A 336 16.68 20.35 -22.22
C SER A 336 16.14 18.96 -22.55
N ARG A 337 16.74 18.30 -23.54
CA ARG A 337 16.42 16.88 -23.85
C ARG A 337 16.95 15.89 -22.81
N ASN A 338 17.85 16.32 -21.91
CA ASN A 338 18.50 15.45 -20.92
C ASN A 338 17.68 15.34 -19.63
N ILE A 339 16.95 14.23 -19.49
CA ILE A 339 16.15 13.92 -18.30
C ILE A 339 16.97 13.91 -17.00
N ASN A 340 18.20 13.37 -17.02
CA ASN A 340 19.06 13.30 -15.84
C ASN A 340 19.54 14.70 -15.41
N GLY A 341 19.71 15.61 -16.38
CA GLY A 341 19.97 17.02 -16.11
C GLY A 341 18.81 17.67 -15.34
N THR A 342 17.58 17.44 -15.78
CA THR A 342 16.37 17.93 -15.09
C THR A 342 16.24 17.34 -13.68
N ILE A 343 16.45 16.03 -13.52
CA ILE A 343 16.44 15.35 -12.20
C ILE A 343 17.47 16.00 -11.27
N SER A 344 18.70 16.18 -11.74
CA SER A 344 19.78 16.83 -10.98
C SER A 344 19.40 18.26 -10.59
N TRP A 345 18.81 19.03 -11.52
CA TRP A 345 18.38 20.40 -11.26
C TRP A 345 17.28 20.48 -10.18
N PHE A 346 16.31 19.56 -10.20
CA PHE A 346 15.27 19.50 -9.16
C PHE A 346 15.81 19.05 -7.80
N LYS A 347 16.90 18.27 -7.76
CA LYS A 347 17.58 17.92 -6.50
C LYS A 347 18.50 19.04 -5.98
N ASN A 348 18.90 19.99 -6.83
CA ASN A 348 19.78 21.09 -6.44
C ASN A 348 19.08 22.04 -5.44
N PRO A 349 19.57 22.21 -4.19
CA PRO A 349 18.94 23.07 -3.19
C PRO A 349 18.75 24.54 -3.59
N ILE A 350 19.50 25.03 -4.58
CA ILE A 350 19.46 26.41 -5.07
C ILE A 350 18.31 26.63 -6.07
N SER A 351 17.86 25.59 -6.78
CA SER A 351 16.91 25.76 -7.89
C SER A 351 15.54 26.24 -7.44
N LYS A 352 15.08 25.84 -6.24
CA LYS A 352 13.78 26.19 -5.65
C LYS A 352 12.59 25.91 -6.58
N VAL A 353 12.72 24.91 -7.45
CA VAL A 353 11.69 24.48 -8.39
C VAL A 353 11.62 22.96 -8.46
N SER A 354 10.44 22.43 -8.73
CA SER A 354 10.22 20.99 -8.93
C SER A 354 8.92 20.76 -9.69
N ALA A 355 8.77 19.57 -10.27
CA ALA A 355 7.51 19.06 -10.77
C ALA A 355 7.21 17.68 -10.18
N HIS A 356 6.00 17.18 -10.40
CA HIS A 356 5.63 15.84 -9.93
C HIS A 356 6.24 14.78 -10.84
N TYR A 357 6.11 14.98 -12.15
CA TYR A 357 6.56 14.05 -13.17
C TYR A 357 7.47 14.73 -14.19
N ILE A 358 8.42 13.96 -14.73
CA ILE A 358 9.24 14.30 -15.89
C ILE A 358 9.08 13.18 -16.93
N ILE A 359 8.91 13.53 -18.20
CA ILE A 359 8.81 12.60 -19.32
C ILE A 359 10.02 12.80 -20.25
N GLY A 360 10.88 11.79 -20.34
CA GLY A 360 12.04 11.76 -21.23
C GLY A 360 11.65 11.65 -22.70
N GLN A 361 12.57 12.00 -23.61
CA GLN A 361 12.37 11.87 -25.07
C GLN A 361 12.04 10.44 -25.52
N ASP A 362 12.46 9.43 -24.75
CA ASP A 362 12.18 8.01 -24.93
C ASP A 362 10.83 7.56 -24.35
N GLY A 363 10.08 8.47 -23.73
CA GLY A 363 8.82 8.18 -23.04
C GLY A 363 8.98 7.68 -21.60
N LYS A 364 10.19 7.61 -21.05
CA LYS A 364 10.39 7.26 -19.63
C LYS A 364 9.74 8.31 -18.73
N ILE A 365 8.92 7.86 -17.79
CA ILE A 365 8.29 8.72 -16.78
C ILE A 365 9.05 8.60 -15.46
N VAL A 366 9.46 9.74 -14.91
CA VAL A 366 10.14 9.85 -13.62
C VAL A 366 9.26 10.66 -12.68
N GLN A 367 8.99 10.16 -11.48
CA GLN A 367 8.26 10.87 -10.44
C GLN A 367 9.24 11.42 -9.38
N MET A 368 9.20 12.73 -9.17
CA MET A 368 10.14 13.47 -8.29
C MET A 368 9.48 13.96 -7.00
N VAL A 369 8.18 14.24 -7.04
CA VAL A 369 7.37 14.68 -5.89
C VAL A 369 6.11 13.81 -5.86
N ARG A 370 5.67 13.40 -4.65
CA ARG A 370 4.45 12.62 -4.48
C ARG A 370 3.24 13.46 -4.89
N ASP A 371 2.20 12.83 -5.43
CA ASP A 371 0.99 13.55 -5.83
C ASP A 371 0.34 14.28 -4.63
N SER A 372 0.41 13.69 -3.43
CA SER A 372 -0.09 14.27 -2.17
C SER A 372 0.65 15.54 -1.72
N ASP A 373 1.85 15.79 -2.24
CA ASP A 373 2.67 16.94 -1.89
C ASP A 373 2.57 18.02 -2.97
N LYS A 374 2.81 19.27 -2.58
CA LYS A 374 2.82 20.42 -3.46
C LYS A 374 4.21 20.60 -4.07
N ALA A 375 4.41 20.17 -5.31
CA ALA A 375 5.59 20.54 -6.10
C ALA A 375 5.59 22.05 -6.45
N TRP A 376 6.75 22.61 -6.76
CA TRP A 376 6.93 24.04 -7.03
C TRP A 376 7.20 24.29 -8.52
N HIS A 377 6.17 24.12 -9.35
CA HIS A 377 6.29 24.17 -10.82
C HIS A 377 5.58 25.35 -11.49
N CYS A 378 4.49 25.85 -10.91
CA CYS A 378 3.64 26.90 -11.47
C CYS A 378 3.14 27.80 -10.35
N PHE A 379 3.71 29.01 -10.27
CA PHE A 379 3.30 30.00 -9.28
C PHE A 379 1.78 30.23 -9.34
N GLY A 380 1.12 30.29 -8.18
CA GLY A 380 -0.35 30.44 -8.09
C GLY A 380 -1.18 29.19 -8.39
N PHE A 381 -0.60 28.09 -8.87
CA PHE A 381 -1.31 26.84 -9.20
C PHE A 381 -0.79 25.59 -8.47
N ASN A 382 0.41 25.66 -7.90
CA ASN A 382 1.07 24.53 -7.23
C ASN A 382 0.16 23.71 -6.30
N SER A 383 -0.66 24.37 -5.45
CA SER A 383 -1.42 23.71 -4.39
C SER A 383 -2.50 22.76 -4.89
N ASN A 384 -3.09 23.02 -6.06
CA ASN A 384 -4.21 22.25 -6.61
C ASN A 384 -3.90 21.60 -7.97
N SER A 385 -2.63 21.57 -8.37
CA SER A 385 -2.20 20.96 -9.63
C SER A 385 -1.14 19.88 -9.49
N ILE A 386 -1.13 18.98 -10.48
CA ILE A 386 0.00 18.12 -10.82
C ILE A 386 0.79 18.78 -11.96
N GLY A 387 2.12 18.78 -11.83
CA GLY A 387 3.05 19.35 -12.81
C GLY A 387 3.77 18.26 -13.57
N ILE A 388 3.73 18.30 -14.90
CA ILE A 388 4.35 17.32 -15.80
C ILE A 388 5.34 18.04 -16.73
N GLU A 389 6.62 17.73 -16.58
CA GLU A 389 7.71 18.26 -17.39
C GLU A 389 8.01 17.36 -18.59
N HIS A 390 8.11 17.91 -19.79
CA HIS A 390 8.53 17.15 -20.98
C HIS A 390 9.96 17.54 -21.34
N SER A 391 10.86 16.56 -21.39
CA SER A 391 12.26 16.79 -21.78
C SER A 391 12.31 17.25 -23.22
N ALA A 392 12.60 18.51 -23.49
CA ALA A 392 12.59 19.09 -24.84
C ALA A 392 13.35 20.42 -24.87
N GLU A 393 13.90 20.78 -26.03
CA GLU A 393 14.48 22.09 -26.31
C GLU A 393 13.49 22.99 -27.07
N ALA A 394 13.82 24.27 -27.23
CA ALA A 394 13.03 25.16 -28.08
C ALA A 394 13.02 24.65 -29.53
N GLY A 395 11.88 24.76 -30.21
CA GLY A 395 11.67 24.20 -31.54
C GLY A 395 11.26 22.72 -31.59
N ASP A 396 11.44 21.96 -30.50
CA ASP A 396 11.07 20.54 -30.47
C ASP A 396 9.54 20.35 -30.53
N LYS A 397 9.16 19.20 -31.08
CA LYS A 397 7.81 18.63 -30.95
C LYS A 397 7.89 17.41 -30.04
N LEU A 398 6.75 17.02 -29.48
CA LEU A 398 6.68 15.77 -28.73
C LEU A 398 7.13 14.62 -29.62
N THR A 399 8.05 13.80 -29.12
CA THR A 399 8.32 12.52 -29.78
C THR A 399 7.10 11.61 -29.66
N PRO A 400 6.92 10.63 -30.55
CA PRO A 400 5.84 9.65 -30.42
C PRO A 400 5.82 8.96 -29.06
N SER A 401 7.00 8.65 -28.50
CA SER A 401 7.12 8.03 -27.17
C SER A 401 6.71 8.97 -26.05
N GLN A 402 7.10 10.25 -26.12
CA GLN A 402 6.65 11.28 -25.17
C GLN A 402 5.15 11.50 -25.24
N GLU A 403 4.58 11.64 -26.43
CA GLU A 403 3.15 11.84 -26.65
C GLU A 403 2.36 10.68 -26.04
N LYS A 404 2.76 9.43 -26.32
CA LYS A 404 2.13 8.23 -25.76
C LYS A 404 2.18 8.20 -24.24
N SER A 405 3.36 8.43 -23.64
CA SER A 405 3.52 8.41 -22.18
C SER A 405 2.80 9.55 -21.49
N SER A 406 2.81 10.75 -22.08
CA SER A 406 2.10 11.92 -21.58
C SER A 406 0.60 11.72 -21.60
N ALA A 407 0.06 11.23 -22.72
CA ALA A 407 -1.36 10.91 -22.85
C ALA A 407 -1.79 9.84 -21.83
N ALA A 408 -1.01 8.77 -21.66
CA ALA A 408 -1.30 7.72 -20.69
C ALA A 408 -1.29 8.24 -19.24
N LEU A 409 -0.28 9.04 -18.88
CA LEU A 409 -0.17 9.62 -17.54
C LEU A 409 -1.31 10.59 -17.25
N ILE A 410 -1.62 11.48 -18.19
CA ILE A 410 -2.70 12.45 -18.05
C ILE A 410 -4.05 11.73 -17.94
N LYS A 411 -4.34 10.76 -18.82
CA LYS A 411 -5.56 9.95 -18.75
C LYS A 411 -5.74 9.29 -17.37
N TRP A 412 -4.66 8.73 -16.82
CA TRP A 412 -4.70 8.14 -15.47
C TRP A 412 -4.96 9.21 -14.39
N LEU A 413 -4.24 10.33 -14.42
CA LEU A 413 -4.40 11.44 -13.45
C LEU A 413 -5.80 12.05 -13.47
N LEU A 414 -6.39 12.21 -14.67
CA LEU A 414 -7.77 12.68 -14.81
C LEU A 414 -8.74 11.75 -14.09
N LYS A 415 -8.57 10.43 -14.29
CA LYS A 415 -9.42 9.42 -13.65
C LYS A 415 -9.21 9.32 -12.15
N GLU A 416 -7.94 9.24 -11.70
CA GLU A 416 -7.56 9.05 -10.30
C GLU A 416 -8.08 10.19 -9.41
N TYR A 417 -7.95 11.43 -9.87
CA TYR A 417 -8.32 12.62 -9.10
C TYR A 417 -9.65 13.24 -9.53
N ASN A 418 -10.40 12.57 -10.41
CA ASN A 418 -11.65 13.05 -10.98
C ASN A 418 -11.52 14.48 -11.57
N ILE A 419 -10.41 14.74 -12.27
CA ILE A 419 -10.13 16.03 -12.88
C ILE A 419 -10.86 16.09 -14.23
N PRO A 420 -11.70 17.10 -14.48
CA PRO A 420 -12.30 17.28 -15.79
C PRO A 420 -11.23 17.53 -16.86
N THR A 421 -11.39 16.99 -18.08
CA THR A 421 -10.43 17.11 -19.18
C THR A 421 -10.11 18.57 -19.56
N ASN A 422 -11.03 19.52 -19.30
CA ASN A 422 -10.83 20.96 -19.50
C ASN A 422 -10.01 21.66 -18.39
N LYS A 423 -9.48 20.92 -17.41
CA LYS A 423 -8.60 21.40 -16.34
C LYS A 423 -7.13 21.02 -16.58
N ILE A 424 -6.75 20.79 -17.84
CA ILE A 424 -5.36 20.64 -18.28
C ILE A 424 -4.90 21.96 -18.87
N TYR A 425 -3.80 22.50 -18.37
CA TYR A 425 -3.26 23.80 -18.77
C TYR A 425 -1.81 23.67 -19.22
N GLY A 426 -1.40 24.47 -20.20
CA GLY A 426 0.03 24.76 -20.41
C GLY A 426 0.47 25.82 -19.40
N HIS A 427 1.71 25.76 -18.91
CA HIS A 427 2.22 26.71 -17.91
C HIS A 427 1.94 28.18 -18.29
N ARG A 428 2.13 28.57 -19.55
CA ARG A 428 1.84 29.91 -20.09
C ARG A 428 0.37 30.32 -20.01
N TRP A 429 -0.55 29.37 -20.02
CA TRP A 429 -2.00 29.63 -20.14
C TRP A 429 -2.77 29.21 -18.90
N ASN A 430 -2.10 29.08 -17.75
CA ASN A 430 -2.80 28.89 -16.49
C ASN A 430 -3.65 30.15 -16.16
N PRO A 431 -4.85 30.00 -15.59
CA PRO A 431 -5.78 31.11 -15.39
C PRO A 431 -5.37 32.10 -14.29
N ASN A 432 -4.45 31.74 -13.39
CA ASN A 432 -4.01 32.62 -12.31
C ASN A 432 -2.85 33.55 -12.71
N VAL A 433 -2.01 33.12 -13.65
CA VAL A 433 -0.81 33.85 -14.10
C VAL A 433 -0.61 33.67 -15.62
N PRO A 434 -1.55 34.15 -16.47
CA PRO A 434 -1.45 33.98 -17.91
C PRO A 434 -0.29 34.80 -18.49
N GLY A 435 0.48 34.19 -19.39
CA GLY A 435 1.53 34.86 -20.17
C GLY A 435 2.89 35.06 -19.46
N GLY A 436 3.03 34.63 -18.20
CA GLY A 436 4.26 34.86 -17.40
C GLY A 436 5.48 34.01 -17.81
N THR A 437 5.34 33.12 -18.79
CA THR A 437 6.40 32.22 -19.27
C THR A 437 6.14 31.78 -20.71
N PRO A 438 7.17 31.49 -21.53
CA PRO A 438 6.98 30.84 -22.83
C PRO A 438 6.65 29.34 -22.73
N CYS A 439 6.85 28.70 -21.56
CA CYS A 439 6.57 27.28 -21.31
C CYS A 439 5.08 26.95 -21.52
N PRO A 440 4.67 25.89 -22.26
CA PRO A 440 5.44 24.71 -22.65
C PRO A 440 6.19 24.81 -24.00
N GLY A 441 6.40 26.03 -24.52
CA GLY A 441 7.18 26.25 -25.74
C GLY A 441 6.52 25.67 -26.99
N ASP A 442 7.33 25.17 -27.91
CA ASP A 442 6.86 24.69 -29.22
C ASP A 442 6.22 23.29 -29.18
N LEU A 443 6.23 22.61 -28.03
CA LEU A 443 5.48 21.36 -27.84
C LEU A 443 3.98 21.57 -28.07
N TRP A 444 3.47 22.70 -27.59
CA TRP A 444 2.14 23.21 -27.89
C TRP A 444 2.25 24.73 -28.07
N PRO A 445 2.33 25.25 -29.31
CA PRO A 445 2.58 26.68 -29.56
C PRO A 445 1.43 27.63 -29.16
N SER A 446 0.21 27.12 -29.04
CA SER A 446 -0.99 27.89 -28.66
C SER A 446 -1.91 27.07 -27.74
N ILE A 447 -2.82 27.74 -27.03
CA ILE A 447 -3.86 27.06 -26.25
C ILE A 447 -4.68 26.12 -27.13
N GLY A 448 -5.03 26.53 -28.35
CA GLY A 448 -5.76 25.71 -29.31
C GLY A 448 -4.98 24.45 -29.70
N SER A 449 -3.66 24.54 -29.89
CA SER A 449 -2.84 23.35 -30.19
C SER A 449 -2.78 22.34 -29.05
N LEU A 450 -2.80 22.82 -27.80
CA LEU A 450 -2.89 21.95 -26.62
C LEU A 450 -4.29 21.31 -26.52
N GLU A 451 -5.36 22.09 -26.71
CA GLU A 451 -6.73 21.56 -26.72
C GLU A 451 -6.96 20.54 -27.82
N ASP A 452 -6.43 20.79 -29.03
CA ASP A 452 -6.46 19.84 -30.14
C ASP A 452 -5.68 18.57 -29.82
N TRP A 453 -4.56 18.69 -29.13
CA TRP A 453 -3.77 17.55 -28.67
C TRP A 453 -4.52 16.74 -27.60
N ILE A 454 -5.13 17.40 -26.62
CA ILE A 454 -5.95 16.78 -25.57
C ILE A 454 -7.13 16.05 -26.20
N ARG A 455 -7.83 16.68 -27.15
CA ARG A 455 -8.96 16.07 -27.87
C ARG A 455 -8.55 14.82 -28.65
N ARG A 456 -7.34 14.79 -29.22
CA ARG A 456 -6.84 13.64 -29.99
C ARG A 456 -6.28 12.51 -29.13
N ASN A 457 -5.68 12.83 -28.00
CA ASN A 457 -4.83 11.88 -27.26
C ASN A 457 -5.36 11.50 -25.88
N VAL A 458 -6.13 12.39 -25.24
CA VAL A 458 -6.56 12.28 -23.84
C VAL A 458 -8.06 11.99 -23.70
N SER A 459 -8.87 12.59 -24.58
CA SER A 459 -10.34 12.48 -24.56
C SER A 459 -10.86 11.09 -24.94
#